data_AF-A0A962P168-F1
#
_entry.id   AF-A0A962P168-F1
#
_cell.length_a   1.000
_cell.length_b   1.000
_cell.length_c   1.000
_cell.angle_alpha   90.00
_cell.angle_beta   90.00
_cell.angle_gamma   90.00
#
_symmetry.space_group_name_H-M   'P 1'
#
loop_
_entity.id
_entity.type
_entity.pdbx_description
1 polymer ?
#
loop_
_entity_poly.entity_id
_entity_poly.type
_entity_poly.pdbx_seq_one_letter_code
_entity_poly.pdbx_strand_id
1 'polypeptide(L)'
;MSISKPIESYETVQIWAKGLKDQWGGDPLVEDPGKLEALESFCAFMEKDPDELYAFCFLRKRDTGERFASKKRREELTEKALEFVVASGLTGVEKRRLRSSVYSFFTHNGVLV
;
A
#
# COMPACT_ATOMS: atom_id res chain seq x y z
N MET A 1 9.93 -4.56 10.61
CA MET A 1 9.17 -4.58 11.87
C MET A 1 7.75 -4.97 11.50
N SER A 2 7.12 -5.88 12.24
CA SER A 2 5.71 -6.21 12.02
C SER A 2 4.82 -5.07 12.53
N ILE A 3 3.61 -4.97 11.97
CA ILE A 3 2.58 -4.01 12.35
C ILE A 3 2.46 -3.91 13.88
N SER A 4 2.64 -2.71 14.42
CA SER A 4 2.81 -2.46 15.87
C SER A 4 1.57 -1.85 16.54
N LYS A 5 0.61 -1.41 15.73
CA LYS A 5 -0.69 -0.84 16.12
C LYS A 5 -1.75 -1.25 15.08
N PRO A 6 -3.06 -1.11 15.36
CA PRO A 6 -4.10 -1.43 14.39
C PRO A 6 -3.85 -0.75 13.03
N ILE A 7 -4.01 -1.48 11.92
CA ILE A 7 -3.63 -1.01 10.59
C ILE A 7 -4.32 0.31 10.18
N GLU A 8 -5.57 0.50 10.59
CA GLU A 8 -6.36 1.73 10.40
C GLU A 8 -5.83 2.98 11.12
N SER A 9 -4.92 2.80 12.09
CA SER A 9 -4.35 3.90 12.88
C SER A 9 -3.07 4.49 12.26
N TYR A 10 -2.60 3.95 11.13
CA TYR A 10 -1.47 4.51 10.38
C TYR A 10 -1.91 5.70 9.53
N GLU A 11 -1.07 6.74 9.46
CA GLU A 11 -1.42 7.99 8.78
C GLU A 11 -1.69 7.75 7.29
N THR A 12 -0.85 6.95 6.65
CA THR A 12 -0.99 6.59 5.23
C THR A 12 -2.26 5.77 4.95
N VAL A 13 -2.73 5.00 5.92
CA VAL A 13 -3.99 4.25 5.81
C VAL A 13 -5.19 5.17 5.96
N GLN A 14 -5.11 6.19 6.81
CA GLN A 14 -6.15 7.22 6.93
C GLN A 14 -6.25 8.08 5.66
N ILE A 15 -5.11 8.42 5.03
CA ILE A 15 -5.08 9.09 3.72
C ILE A 15 -5.78 8.24 2.66
N TRP A 16 -5.46 6.93 2.64
CA TRP A 16 -6.11 5.99 1.72
C TRP A 16 -7.62 5.89 1.95
N ALA A 17 -8.04 5.74 3.21
CA ALA A 17 -9.46 5.68 3.59
C ALA A 17 -10.22 6.94 3.13
N LYS A 18 -9.63 8.11 3.34
CA LYS A 18 -10.20 9.38 2.88
C LYS A 18 -10.31 9.43 1.36
N GLY A 19 -9.25 9.08 0.64
CA GLY A 19 -9.26 9.09 -0.82
C GLY A 19 -10.33 8.14 -1.41
N LEU A 20 -10.50 6.97 -0.80
CA LEU A 20 -11.55 6.04 -1.14
C LEU A 20 -12.96 6.60 -0.89
N LYS A 21 -13.16 7.27 0.26
CA LYS A 21 -14.43 7.94 0.59
C LYS A 21 -14.78 9.03 -0.42
N ASP A 22 -13.80 9.87 -0.76
CA ASP A 22 -13.98 10.96 -1.70
C ASP A 22 -14.33 10.45 -3.11
N GLN A 23 -13.82 9.27 -3.51
CA GLN A 23 -14.10 8.66 -4.81
C GLN A 23 -15.48 7.98 -4.89
N TRP A 24 -15.92 7.29 -3.85
CA TRP A 24 -17.10 6.40 -3.89
C TRP A 24 -18.31 6.91 -3.08
N GLY A 25 -18.14 7.88 -2.18
CA GLY A 25 -19.22 8.45 -1.36
C GLY A 25 -19.66 7.62 -0.14
N GLY A 26 -19.05 6.44 0.08
CA GLY A 26 -19.20 5.58 1.26
C GLY A 26 -17.85 5.33 1.94
N ASP A 27 -17.73 4.40 2.90
CA ASP A 27 -16.43 4.01 3.50
C ASP A 27 -16.00 2.63 3.01
N PRO A 28 -15.20 2.52 1.93
CA PRO A 28 -14.88 1.23 1.34
C PRO A 28 -14.01 0.34 2.22
N LEU A 29 -13.37 0.88 3.26
CA LEU A 29 -12.60 0.04 4.20
C LEU A 29 -13.50 -0.60 5.26
N VAL A 30 -14.64 0.03 5.57
CA VAL A 30 -15.69 -0.56 6.43
C VAL A 30 -16.55 -1.54 5.64
N GLU A 31 -16.88 -1.20 4.39
CA GLU A 31 -17.73 -2.02 3.51
C GLU A 31 -16.97 -3.22 2.91
N ASP A 32 -15.66 -3.10 2.72
CA ASP A 32 -14.78 -4.16 2.21
C ASP A 32 -13.55 -4.35 3.12
N PRO A 33 -13.70 -5.06 4.26
CA PRO A 33 -12.60 -5.36 5.18
C PRO A 33 -11.41 -6.08 4.50
N GLY A 34 -11.67 -6.81 3.41
CA GLY A 34 -10.63 -7.52 2.65
C GLY A 34 -9.57 -6.59 2.04
N LYS A 35 -9.84 -5.28 1.95
CA LYS A 35 -8.83 -4.28 1.57
C LYS A 35 -7.76 -4.11 2.64
N LEU A 36 -8.17 -4.00 3.91
CA LEU A 36 -7.25 -3.87 5.04
C LEU A 36 -6.45 -5.16 5.23
N GLU A 37 -7.11 -6.32 5.15
CA GLU A 37 -6.44 -7.63 5.22
C GLU A 37 -5.39 -7.82 4.12
N ALA A 38 -5.69 -7.38 2.89
CA ALA A 38 -4.76 -7.41 1.78
C ALA A 38 -3.52 -6.52 2.03
N LEU A 39 -3.73 -5.31 2.57
CA LEU A 39 -2.63 -4.41 2.92
C LEU A 39 -1.80 -4.99 4.08
N GLU A 40 -2.45 -5.51 5.11
CA GLU A 40 -1.80 -6.15 6.27
C GLU A 40 -0.93 -7.33 5.84
N SER A 41 -1.48 -8.20 5.00
CA SER A 41 -0.75 -9.35 4.45
C SER A 41 0.46 -8.92 3.62
N PHE A 42 0.33 -7.84 2.86
CA PHE A 42 1.45 -7.29 2.09
C PHE A 42 2.51 -6.63 2.98
N CYS A 43 2.09 -5.93 4.04
CA CYS A 43 2.97 -5.40 5.06
C CYS A 43 3.80 -6.51 5.72
N ALA A 44 3.15 -7.62 6.09
CA ALA A 44 3.81 -8.80 6.63
C ALA A 44 4.80 -9.42 5.62
N PHE A 45 4.41 -9.55 4.35
CA PHE A 45 5.29 -10.05 3.28
C PHE A 45 6.55 -9.19 3.10
N MET A 46 6.43 -7.87 3.27
CA MET A 46 7.53 -6.92 3.14
C MET A 46 8.30 -6.67 4.44
N GLU A 47 7.84 -7.26 5.55
CA GLU A 47 8.34 -7.02 6.91
C GLU A 47 8.39 -5.52 7.29
N LYS A 48 7.37 -4.77 6.86
CA LYS A 48 7.24 -3.32 7.01
C LYS A 48 5.82 -2.95 7.38
N ASP A 49 5.65 -1.90 8.16
CA ASP A 49 4.32 -1.30 8.36
C ASP A 49 3.90 -0.38 7.19
N PRO A 50 2.64 0.09 7.13
CA PRO A 50 2.16 0.94 6.03
C PRO A 50 2.95 2.24 5.84
N ASP A 51 3.34 2.91 6.93
CA ASP A 51 4.06 4.18 6.87
C ASP A 51 5.52 3.94 6.42
N GLU A 52 6.14 2.84 6.83
CA GLU A 52 7.45 2.39 6.34
C GLU A 52 7.44 2.03 4.85
N LEU A 53 6.39 1.33 4.38
CA LEU A 53 6.21 1.00 2.96
C LEU A 53 6.06 2.27 2.11
N TYR A 54 5.27 3.22 2.60
CA TYR A 54 5.16 4.53 1.98
C TYR A 54 6.52 5.24 1.98
N ALA A 55 7.20 5.33 3.11
CA ALA A 55 8.48 6.00 3.24
C ALA A 55 9.57 5.40 2.34
N PHE A 56 9.59 4.07 2.19
CA PHE A 56 10.50 3.34 1.31
C PHE A 56 10.50 3.84 -0.14
N CYS A 57 9.36 4.34 -0.62
CA CYS A 57 9.20 4.84 -1.98
C CYS A 57 9.86 6.20 -2.21
N PHE A 58 10.31 6.87 -1.16
CA PHE A 58 10.89 8.19 -1.22
C PHE A 58 12.32 8.20 -0.69
N LEU A 59 13.16 9.00 -1.34
CA LEU A 59 14.53 9.23 -0.91
C LEU A 59 14.73 10.72 -0.64
N ARG A 60 15.84 11.06 0.01
CA ARG A 60 16.28 12.45 0.18
C ARG A 60 17.49 12.71 -0.69
N LYS A 61 17.51 13.84 -1.40
CA LYS A 61 18.70 14.30 -2.12
C LYS A 61 19.82 14.60 -1.11
N ARG A 62 21.06 14.21 -1.42
CA ARG A 62 22.19 14.32 -0.48
C ARG A 62 22.61 15.76 -0.19
N ASP A 63 22.46 16.63 -1.18
CA ASP A 63 22.86 18.03 -1.17
C ASP A 63 21.85 18.95 -0.48
N THR A 64 20.56 18.71 -0.69
CA THR A 64 19.46 19.59 -0.26
C THR A 64 18.59 18.98 0.84
N GLY A 65 18.66 17.67 1.06
CA GLY A 65 17.77 16.94 1.97
C GLY A 65 16.31 16.83 1.49
N GLU A 66 16.01 17.36 0.29
CA GLU A 66 14.68 17.39 -0.29
C GLU A 66 14.19 15.96 -0.59
N ARG A 67 12.94 15.67 -0.19
CA ARG A 67 12.30 14.37 -0.40
C ARG A 67 11.78 14.28 -1.84
N PHE A 68 12.08 13.18 -2.51
CA PHE A 68 11.57 12.89 -3.86
C PHE A 68 11.11 11.43 -3.99
N ALA A 69 10.12 11.18 -4.85
CA ALA A 69 9.66 9.84 -5.17
C ALA A 69 10.68 9.13 -6.07
N SER A 70 11.28 8.04 -5.57
CA SER A 70 12.30 7.30 -6.30
C SER A 70 11.65 6.36 -7.31
N LYS A 71 11.94 6.54 -8.61
CA LYS A 71 11.46 5.63 -9.66
C LYS A 71 11.84 4.17 -9.38
N LYS A 72 13.11 3.94 -9.05
CA LYS A 72 13.64 2.60 -8.73
C LYS A 72 12.92 1.94 -7.56
N ARG A 73 12.64 2.68 -6.48
CA ARG A 73 11.95 2.12 -5.30
C ARG A 73 10.49 1.77 -5.59
N ARG A 74 9.83 2.56 -6.46
CA ARG A 74 8.46 2.28 -6.90
C ARG A 74 8.37 1.08 -7.85
N GLU A 75 9.36 0.90 -8.71
CA GLU A 75 9.50 -0.31 -9.54
C GLU A 75 9.71 -1.53 -8.65
N GLU A 76 10.65 -1.47 -7.71
CA GLU A 76 10.92 -2.54 -6.73
C GLU A 76 9.67 -2.89 -5.90
N LEU A 77 8.91 -1.90 -5.45
CA LEU A 77 7.63 -2.12 -4.77
C LEU A 77 6.61 -2.83 -5.67
N THR A 78 6.51 -2.42 -6.93
CA THR A 78 5.56 -2.99 -7.90
C THR A 78 5.91 -4.46 -8.19
N GLU A 79 7.20 -4.76 -8.37
CA GLU A 79 7.71 -6.12 -8.50
C GLU A 79 7.37 -6.96 -7.27
N LYS A 80 7.63 -6.45 -6.07
CA LYS A 80 7.29 -7.14 -4.82
C LYS A 80 5.79 -7.38 -4.65
N ALA A 81 4.95 -6.44 -5.07
CA ALA A 81 3.51 -6.64 -5.05
C ALA A 81 3.06 -7.72 -6.05
N LEU A 82 3.73 -7.85 -7.20
CA LEU A 82 3.48 -8.95 -8.14
C LEU A 82 3.96 -10.29 -7.57
N GLU A 83 5.15 -10.34 -6.97
CA GLU A 83 5.67 -11.52 -6.28
C GLU A 83 4.73 -11.98 -5.18
N PHE A 84 4.25 -11.07 -4.34
CA PHE A 84 3.26 -11.33 -3.30
C PHE A 84 1.97 -11.95 -3.86
N VAL A 85 1.43 -11.33 -4.92
CA VAL A 85 0.20 -11.83 -5.56
C VAL A 85 0.41 -13.22 -6.18
N VAL A 86 1.60 -13.52 -6.72
CA VAL A 86 1.94 -14.86 -7.22
C VAL A 86 2.08 -15.85 -6.06
N ALA A 87 2.79 -15.47 -5.00
CA ALA A 87 3.02 -16.29 -3.81
C ALA A 87 1.72 -16.64 -3.07
N SER A 88 0.69 -15.80 -3.17
CA SER A 88 -0.63 -16.07 -2.57
C SER A 88 -1.33 -17.33 -3.12
N GLY A 89 -0.93 -17.82 -4.31
CA GLY A 89 -1.59 -18.94 -4.97
C GLY A 89 -3.01 -18.66 -5.49
N LEU A 90 -3.54 -17.44 -5.27
CA LEU A 90 -4.88 -17.06 -5.71
C LEU A 90 -4.98 -16.97 -7.23
N THR A 91 -6.19 -17.21 -7.74
CA THR A 91 -6.48 -17.17 -9.19
C THR A 91 -7.67 -16.27 -9.52
N GLY A 92 -7.87 -16.00 -10.81
CA GLY A 92 -9.06 -15.31 -11.32
C GLY A 92 -9.39 -13.97 -10.63
N VAL A 93 -10.61 -13.88 -10.11
CA VAL A 93 -11.14 -12.65 -9.49
C VAL A 93 -10.41 -12.30 -8.19
N GLU A 94 -10.09 -13.30 -7.36
CA GLU A 94 -9.45 -13.08 -6.05
C GLU A 94 -8.04 -12.53 -6.21
N LYS A 95 -7.27 -13.07 -7.16
CA LYS A 95 -5.95 -12.54 -7.54
C LYS A 95 -6.03 -11.07 -7.95
N ARG A 96 -7.04 -10.72 -8.76
CA ARG A 96 -7.25 -9.33 -9.21
C ARG A 96 -7.64 -8.42 -8.06
N ARG A 97 -8.50 -8.89 -7.14
CA ARG A 97 -8.92 -8.14 -5.96
C ARG A 97 -7.74 -7.87 -5.03
N LEU A 98 -6.95 -8.89 -4.71
CA LEU A 98 -5.74 -8.76 -3.88
C LEU A 98 -4.80 -7.70 -4.46
N ARG A 99 -4.45 -7.83 -5.75
CA ARG A 99 -3.59 -6.86 -6.44
C ARG A 99 -4.18 -5.45 -6.39
N SER A 100 -5.47 -5.32 -6.71
CA SER A 100 -6.15 -4.02 -6.77
C SER A 100 -6.20 -3.35 -5.40
N SER A 101 -6.47 -4.09 -4.32
CA SER A 101 -6.46 -3.57 -2.96
C SER A 101 -5.10 -3.01 -2.57
N VAL A 102 -4.01 -3.76 -2.81
CA VAL A 102 -2.64 -3.32 -2.53
C VAL A 102 -2.28 -2.09 -3.35
N TYR A 103 -2.59 -2.08 -4.65
CA TYR A 103 -2.25 -0.96 -5.53
C TYR A 103 -3.04 0.30 -5.18
N SER A 104 -4.31 0.15 -4.80
CA SER A 104 -5.17 1.25 -4.39
C SER A 104 -4.57 2.04 -3.23
N PHE A 105 -3.98 1.37 -2.23
CA PHE A 105 -3.29 2.04 -1.13
C PHE A 105 -2.17 2.96 -1.63
N PHE A 106 -1.32 2.46 -2.53
CA PHE A 106 -0.19 3.23 -3.05
C PHE A 106 -0.62 4.34 -4.02
N THR A 107 -1.68 4.14 -4.80
CA THR A 107 -2.22 5.17 -5.68
C THR A 107 -2.78 6.36 -4.87
N HIS A 108 -3.59 6.10 -3.84
CA HIS A 108 -4.15 7.18 -3.02
C HIS A 108 -3.10 7.90 -2.17
N ASN A 109 -2.00 7.23 -1.84
CA ASN A 109 -0.83 7.86 -1.19
C ASN A 109 0.14 8.55 -2.18
N GLY A 110 -0.22 8.65 -3.47
CA GLY A 110 0.57 9.35 -4.48
C GLY A 110 1.90 8.67 -4.82
N VAL A 111 2.03 7.37 -4.53
CA VAL A 111 3.21 6.57 -4.86
C VAL A 111 3.12 6.05 -6.28
N LEU A 112 2.01 5.41 -6.62
CA LEU A 112 1.73 4.88 -7.96
C LEU A 112 0.81 5.82 -8.73
N VAL A 113 1.09 5.99 -10.02
CA VAL A 113 0.33 6.80 -10.98
C VAL A 113 0.20 6.02 -12.28
#